data_AF-A0A3D6BTJ1-F1
#
_entry.id   AF-A0A3D6BTJ1-F1
#
_cell.length_a   1.000
_cell.length_b   1.000
_cell.length_c   1.000
_cell.angle_alpha   90.00
_cell.angle_beta   90.00
_cell.angle_gamma   90.00
#
_symmetry.space_group_name_H-M   'P 1'
#
loop_
_entity.id
_entity.type
_entity.pdbx_description
1 polymer ?
#
loop_
_entity_poly.entity_id
_entity_poly.type
_entity_poly.pdbx_seq_one_letter_code
_entity_poly.pdbx_strand_id
1 'polypeptide(L)'
;TGLPEGRAMGERGRTVGQLRSFAELVQEGSWVEATIDTAQPEWQPMPKSDIRKMMVPLGPVVVFGASNFPLAYSTAGGDTAAALAAG
;
A
#
# COMPACT_ATOMS: atom_id res chain seq x y z
N THR A 1 -6.11 4.39 -27.69
CA THR A 1 -6.79 5.42 -26.87
C THR A 1 -6.97 6.75 -27.59
N GLY A 2 -6.16 7.11 -28.60
CA GLY A 2 -6.31 8.40 -29.30
C GLY A 2 -5.90 9.61 -28.44
N LEU A 3 -5.15 9.37 -27.35
CA LEU A 3 -4.69 10.43 -26.46
C LEU A 3 -3.58 11.24 -27.13
N PRO A 4 -3.60 12.59 -27.01
CA PRO A 4 -2.46 13.42 -27.39
C PRO A 4 -1.20 13.02 -26.64
N GLU A 5 -0.03 13.16 -27.29
CA GLU A 5 1.27 12.80 -26.72
C GLU A 5 1.52 13.47 -25.37
N GLY A 6 1.27 14.78 -25.25
CA GLY A 6 1.43 15.52 -24.00
C GLY A 6 0.58 14.98 -22.85
N ARG A 7 -0.63 14.46 -23.15
CA ARG A 7 -1.48 13.79 -22.16
C ARG A 7 -0.88 12.46 -21.73
N ALA A 8 -0.40 11.65 -22.67
CA ALA A 8 0.24 10.37 -22.36
C ALA A 8 1.52 10.58 -21.51
N MET A 9 2.34 11.59 -21.83
CA MET A 9 3.52 11.95 -21.05
C MET A 9 3.18 12.41 -19.64
N GLY A 10 2.15 13.25 -19.49
CA GLY A 10 1.68 13.69 -18.17
C GLY A 10 1.15 12.53 -17.33
N GLU A 11 0.40 11.62 -17.94
CA GLU A 11 -0.12 10.42 -17.27
C GLU A 11 0.99 9.45 -16.87
N ARG A 12 2.02 9.28 -17.71
CA ARG A 12 3.25 8.55 -17.35
C ARG A 12 3.93 9.18 -16.14
N GLY A 13 4.09 10.51 -16.14
CA GLY A 13 4.67 11.24 -15.00
C GLY A 13 3.91 11.00 -13.71
N ARG A 14 2.57 11.06 -13.77
CA ARG A 14 1.67 10.73 -12.65
C ARG A 14 1.87 9.29 -12.17
N THR A 15 1.92 8.32 -13.07
CA THR A 15 2.10 6.90 -12.74
C THR A 15 3.41 6.67 -11.99
N VAL A 16 4.51 7.24 -12.47
CA VAL A 16 5.82 7.16 -11.79
C VAL A 16 5.79 7.86 -10.43
N GLY A 17 5.11 9.01 -10.33
CA GLY A 17 4.91 9.71 -9.06
C GLY A 17 4.15 8.87 -8.03
N GLN A 18 3.08 8.20 -8.44
CA GLN A 18 2.30 7.30 -7.57
C GLN A 18 3.15 6.14 -7.07
N LEU A 19 3.92 5.50 -7.95
CA LEU A 19 4.84 4.42 -7.56
C LEU A 19 5.88 4.89 -6.53
N ARG A 20 6.46 6.08 -6.71
CA ARG A 20 7.43 6.65 -5.76
C ARG A 20 6.79 6.99 -4.42
N SER A 21 5.59 7.56 -4.43
CA SER A 21 4.87 7.87 -3.19
C SER A 21 4.54 6.62 -2.37
N PHE A 22 4.16 5.51 -3.03
CA PHE A 22 4.00 4.23 -2.33
C PHE A 22 5.33 3.66 -1.84
N ALA A 23 6.41 3.79 -2.62
CA ALA A 23 7.74 3.37 -2.16
C ALA A 23 8.19 4.15 -0.92
N GLU A 24 7.95 5.46 -0.88
CA GLU A 24 8.20 6.31 0.29
C GLU A 24 7.37 5.85 1.50
N LEU A 25 6.08 5.57 1.33
CA LEU A 25 5.21 5.03 2.38
C LEU A 25 5.71 3.69 2.92
N VAL A 26 6.08 2.76 2.04
CA VAL A 26 6.59 1.43 2.44
C VAL A 26 7.89 1.57 3.23
N GLN A 27 8.78 2.45 2.79
CA GLN A 27 10.05 2.74 3.46
C GLN A 27 9.85 3.44 4.81
N GLU A 28 8.87 4.32 4.92
CA GLU A 28 8.53 5.05 6.15
C GLU A 28 7.89 4.14 7.20
N GLY A 29 7.05 3.19 6.79
CA GLY A 29 6.62 2.06 7.61
C GLY A 29 5.43 2.32 8.54
N SER A 30 4.82 3.51 8.54
CA SER A 30 3.64 3.78 9.40
C SER A 30 2.44 2.89 9.05
N TRP A 31 2.35 2.42 7.81
CA TRP A 31 1.31 1.51 7.32
C TRP A 31 1.22 0.19 8.09
N VAL A 32 2.30 -0.22 8.76
CA VAL A 32 2.36 -1.47 9.54
C VAL A 32 1.43 -1.42 10.75
N GLU A 33 1.11 -0.22 11.25
CA GLU A 33 0.28 0.01 12.44
C GLU A 33 0.68 -0.87 13.65
N ALA A 34 2.00 -1.06 13.82
CA ALA A 34 2.53 -1.91 14.86
C ALA A 34 2.10 -1.40 16.25
N THR A 35 1.42 -2.23 17.02
CA THR A 35 1.00 -1.94 18.39
C THR A 35 1.55 -3.01 19.33
N ILE A 36 2.08 -2.57 20.47
CA ILE A 36 2.65 -3.45 21.50
C ILE A 36 1.95 -3.17 22.83
N ASP A 37 1.31 -4.22 23.35
CA ASP A 37 0.76 -4.31 24.69
C ASP A 37 1.72 -5.16 25.54
N THR A 38 2.61 -4.50 26.29
CA THR A 38 3.62 -5.18 27.11
C THR A 38 2.98 -6.05 28.20
N ALA A 39 3.59 -7.20 28.46
CA ALA A 39 3.19 -8.10 29.55
C ALA A 39 3.24 -7.42 30.93
N GLN A 40 2.35 -7.87 31.83
CA GLN A 40 2.39 -7.55 33.27
C GLN A 40 2.20 -8.86 34.05
N PRO A 41 3.29 -9.59 34.35
CA PRO A 41 3.25 -10.90 35.02
C PRO A 41 2.65 -10.87 36.43
N GLU A 42 2.67 -9.72 37.10
CA GLU A 42 2.20 -9.51 38.46
C GLU A 42 0.71 -9.10 38.55
N TRP A 43 0.04 -8.87 37.41
CA TRP A 43 -1.36 -8.45 37.40
C TRP A 43 -2.26 -9.57 37.96
N GLN A 44 -3.14 -9.21 38.91
CA GLN A 44 -4.16 -10.06 39.51
C GLN A 44 -5.57 -9.78 38.95
N PRO A 45 -6.45 -10.80 38.81
CA PRO A 45 -6.26 -12.20 39.22
C PRO A 45 -5.46 -13.05 38.22
N MET A 46 -5.19 -12.52 37.02
CA MET A 46 -4.47 -13.22 35.96
C MET A 46 -3.43 -12.28 35.33
N PRO A 47 -2.22 -12.76 35.05
CA PRO A 47 -1.17 -11.97 34.41
C PRO A 47 -1.60 -11.49 33.02
N LYS A 48 -1.26 -10.25 32.66
CA LYS A 48 -1.44 -9.75 31.28
C LYS A 48 -0.32 -10.30 30.41
N SER A 49 -0.69 -10.96 29.32
CA SER A 49 0.22 -11.46 28.30
C SER A 49 0.83 -10.32 27.47
N ASP A 50 2.01 -10.58 26.86
CA ASP A 50 2.59 -9.73 25.81
C ASP A 50 1.77 -9.93 24.53
N ILE A 51 1.16 -8.86 24.01
CA ILE A 51 0.37 -8.89 22.78
C ILE A 51 0.97 -7.90 21.80
N ARG A 52 1.21 -8.36 20.57
CA ARG A 52 1.72 -7.54 19.48
C ARG A 52 0.85 -7.75 18.26
N LYS A 53 0.49 -6.66 17.60
CA LYS A 53 -0.25 -6.70 16.34
C LYS A 53 0.39 -5.78 15.31
N MET A 54 0.24 -6.14 14.05
CA MET A 54 0.60 -5.34 12.89
C MET A 54 -0.28 -5.72 11.71
N MET A 55 -0.35 -4.86 10.71
CA MET A 55 -0.95 -5.16 9.42
C MET A 55 -0.06 -6.13 8.63
N VAL A 56 -0.70 -7.03 7.90
CA VAL A 56 -0.07 -7.99 6.98
C VAL A 56 -0.86 -8.02 5.67
N PRO A 57 -0.24 -8.34 4.52
CA PRO A 57 -0.95 -8.42 3.25
C PRO A 57 -2.05 -9.48 3.27
N LEU A 58 -3.13 -9.21 2.54
CA LEU A 58 -4.23 -10.17 2.38
C LEU A 58 -3.83 -11.37 1.49
N GLY A 59 -2.86 -11.19 0.60
CA GLY A 59 -2.47 -12.15 -0.44
C GLY A 59 -2.75 -11.64 -1.84
N PRO A 60 -2.90 -12.53 -2.85
CA PRO A 60 -3.04 -12.13 -4.25
C PRO A 60 -4.23 -11.18 -4.51
N VAL A 61 -3.97 -10.11 -5.28
CA VAL A 61 -4.97 -9.11 -5.68
C VAL A 61 -5.16 -9.12 -7.19
N VAL A 62 -6.41 -9.13 -7.65
CA VAL A 62 -6.77 -8.99 -9.06
C VAL A 62 -7.16 -7.53 -9.35
N VAL A 63 -6.52 -6.93 -10.35
CA VAL A 63 -6.76 -5.55 -10.76
C VAL A 63 -7.31 -5.52 -12.19
N PHE A 64 -8.38 -4.77 -12.41
CA PHE A 64 -8.95 -4.52 -13.74
C PHE A 64 -8.66 -3.08 -14.16
N GLY A 65 -7.86 -2.92 -15.22
CA GLY A 65 -7.42 -1.61 -15.69
C GLY A 65 -8.53 -0.79 -16.38
N ALA A 66 -8.50 0.51 -16.17
CA ALA A 66 -9.40 1.46 -16.81
C ALA A 66 -8.93 1.83 -18.23
N SER A 67 -9.84 1.87 -19.20
CA SER A 67 -9.50 2.16 -20.60
C SER A 67 -9.18 3.65 -20.86
N ASN A 68 -9.73 4.55 -20.06
CA ASN A 68 -9.61 6.01 -20.20
C ASN A 68 -8.38 6.62 -19.51
N PHE A 69 -7.67 5.83 -18.70
CA PHE A 69 -6.39 6.15 -18.08
C PHE A 69 -5.44 4.96 -18.27
N PRO A 70 -4.91 4.78 -19.49
CA PRO A 70 -4.20 3.58 -19.88
C PRO A 70 -2.89 3.35 -19.12
N LEU A 71 -2.41 4.31 -18.31
CA LEU A 71 -1.21 4.18 -17.49
C LEU A 71 -1.56 4.27 -15.99
N ALA A 72 -2.09 5.41 -15.54
CA ALA A 72 -2.21 5.72 -14.11
C ALA A 72 -3.29 4.90 -13.36
N TYR A 73 -4.21 4.28 -14.09
CA TYR A 73 -5.27 3.42 -13.55
C TYR A 73 -5.36 2.10 -14.31
N SER A 74 -4.23 1.61 -14.79
CA SER A 74 -4.14 0.36 -15.56
C SER A 74 -3.03 -0.53 -14.97
N THR A 75 -2.27 -1.22 -15.81
CA THR A 75 -1.27 -2.23 -15.43
C THR A 75 -0.39 -1.82 -14.25
N ALA A 76 0.22 -0.64 -14.28
CA ALA A 76 1.05 -0.11 -13.20
C ALA A 76 0.41 1.11 -12.50
N GLY A 77 -0.92 1.14 -12.52
CA GLY A 77 -1.71 2.23 -11.94
C GLY A 77 -1.79 2.17 -10.42
N GLY A 78 -2.63 3.03 -9.85
CA GLY A 78 -2.79 3.19 -8.40
C GLY A 78 -3.08 1.88 -7.66
N ASP A 79 -4.02 1.07 -8.15
CA ASP A 79 -4.42 -0.18 -7.48
C ASP A 79 -3.28 -1.20 -7.46
N THR A 80 -2.58 -1.39 -8.59
CA THR A 80 -1.40 -2.27 -8.66
C THR A 80 -0.28 -1.75 -7.75
N ALA A 81 0.00 -0.45 -7.77
CA ALA A 81 1.03 0.16 -6.93
C ALA A 81 0.73 -0.04 -5.44
N ALA A 82 -0.52 0.17 -5.02
CA ALA A 82 -0.96 -0.03 -3.65
C ALA A 82 -0.91 -1.51 -3.24
N ALA A 83 -1.36 -2.42 -4.11
CA ALA A 83 -1.31 -3.86 -3.84
C ALA A 83 0.13 -4.36 -3.66
N LEU A 84 1.05 -3.96 -4.54
CA LEU A 84 2.47 -4.30 -4.40
C LEU A 84 3.10 -3.67 -3.15
N ALA A 85 2.68 -2.46 -2.77
CA ALA A 85 3.16 -1.78 -1.57
C ALA A 85 2.69 -2.45 -0.28
N ALA A 86 1.50 -3.05 -0.27
CA ALA A 86 0.98 -3.78 0.88
C ALA A 86 1.72 -5.11 1.16
N GLY A 87 2.37 -5.68 0.13
CA GLY A 87 3.04 -6.99 0.16
C GLY A 87 2.18 -8.14 -0.34
#